data_AF-A0A1Q3NN23-F1
#
_entry.id   AF-A0A1Q3NN23-F1
#
_cell.length_a   1.000
_cell.length_b   1.000
_cell.length_c   1.000
_cell.angle_alpha   90.00
_cell.angle_beta   90.00
_cell.angle_gamma   90.00
#
_symmetry.space_group_name_H-M   'P 1'
#
loop_
_entity.id
_entity.type
_entity.pdbx_description
1 polymer ?
#
loop_
_entity_poly.entity_id
_entity_poly.type
_entity_poly.pdbx_seq_one_letter_code
_entity_poly.pdbx_strand_id
1 'polypeptide(L)'
;MKQLLTTTFTILSVIIILDSMNFGHALMMFLLAGVIPGTTIVLSGEQMLQLFTTIFGFICARIATRAFAYAVSRQTAQHSQPKAAILAK
;
A
#
# COMPACT_ATOMS: atom_id res chain seq x y z
N MET A 1 21.46 -4.86 -4.80
CA MET A 1 21.87 -4.29 -3.50
C MET A 1 21.17 -2.97 -3.18
N LYS A 2 21.21 -1.95 -4.05
CA LYS A 2 20.54 -0.65 -3.80
C LYS A 2 19.04 -0.77 -3.49
N GLN A 3 18.30 -1.61 -4.23
CA GLN A 3 16.87 -1.87 -3.99
C GLN A 3 16.56 -2.49 -2.62
N LEU A 4 17.46 -3.31 -2.08
CA LEU A 4 17.29 -3.94 -0.77
C LEU A 4 17.39 -2.90 0.34
N LEU A 5 18.42 -2.06 0.29
CA LEU A 5 18.59 -0.92 1.21
C LEU A 5 17.40 0.04 1.18
N THR A 6 16.92 0.43 -0.01
CA THR A 6 15.75 1.31 -0.12
C THR A 6 14.50 0.68 0.49
N THR A 7 14.30 -0.63 0.28
CA THR A 7 13.15 -1.36 0.85
C THR A 7 13.25 -1.42 2.37
N THR A 8 14.43 -1.74 2.92
CA THR A 8 14.66 -1.79 4.37
C THR A 8 14.43 -0.42 5.03
N PHE A 9 14.95 0.67 4.46
CA PHE A 9 14.73 2.01 5.02
C PHE A 9 13.26 2.45 4.93
N THR A 10 12.56 2.07 3.86
CA THR A 10 11.12 2.36 3.71
C THR A 10 10.30 1.62 4.77
N ILE A 11 10.63 0.35 5.03
CA ILE A 11 9.95 -0.44 6.08
C ILE A 11 10.26 0.16 7.46
N LEU A 12 11.52 0.50 7.73
CA LEU A 12 11.92 1.10 9.01
C LEU A 12 11.21 2.44 9.25
N SER A 13 11.10 3.30 8.24
CA SER A 13 10.41 4.59 8.37
C SER A 13 8.92 4.39 8.65
N VAL A 14 8.28 3.41 8.01
CA VAL A 14 6.87 3.08 8.28
C VAL A 14 6.70 2.58 9.71
N ILE A 15 7.60 1.72 10.20
CA ILE A 15 7.57 1.22 11.58
C ILE A 15 7.73 2.37 12.59
N ILE A 16 8.70 3.26 12.39
CA ILE A 16 8.92 4.41 13.27
C ILE A 16 7.70 5.34 13.28
N ILE A 17 7.07 5.59 12.12
CA ILE A 17 5.86 6.42 12.04
C ILE A 17 4.70 5.75 12.78
N LEU A 18 4.52 4.44 12.63
CA LEU A 18 3.49 3.68 13.33
C LEU A 18 3.70 3.70 14.86
N ASP A 19 4.95 3.60 15.30
CA ASP A 19 5.31 3.66 16.72
C ASP A 19 5.08 5.08 17.30
N SER A 20 5.52 6.10 16.57
CA SER A 20 5.34 7.52 16.94
C SER A 20 3.87 7.91 17.13
N MET A 21 2.95 7.30 16.37
CA MET A 21 1.53 7.58 16.44
C MET A 21 0.78 6.75 17.50
N ASN A 22 1.50 5.91 18.27
CA ASN A 22 0.90 4.88 19.12
C ASN A 22 -0.18 4.11 18.34
N PHE A 23 0.14 3.75 17.10
CA PHE A 23 -0.82 3.28 16.11
C PHE A 23 -1.54 2.01 16.58
N GLY A 24 -0.85 1.14 17.33
CA GLY A 24 -1.47 -0.05 17.91
C GLY A 24 -2.62 0.29 18.87
N HIS A 25 -2.41 1.25 19.77
CA HIS A 25 -3.46 1.70 20.69
C HIS A 25 -4.58 2.45 19.97
N ALA A 26 -4.22 3.33 19.03
CA ALA A 26 -5.16 4.07 18.20
C ALA A 26 -6.04 3.16 17.34
N LEU A 27 -5.46 2.12 16.75
CA LEU A 27 -6.16 1.14 15.94
C LEU A 27 -7.08 0.27 16.80
N MET A 28 -6.64 -0.13 18.00
CA MET A 28 -7.49 -0.87 18.94
C MET A 28 -8.65 -0.01 19.47
N MET A 29 -8.41 1.26 19.80
CA MET A 29 -9.47 2.22 20.16
C MET A 29 -10.48 2.41 19.01
N PHE A 30 -9.99 2.51 17.78
CA PHE A 30 -10.84 2.61 16.61
C PHE A 30 -11.65 1.33 16.38
N LEU A 31 -11.02 0.14 16.44
CA LEU A 31 -11.69 -1.15 16.18
C LEU A 31 -12.66 -1.58 17.28
N LEU A 32 -12.31 -1.34 18.55
CA LEU A 32 -13.08 -1.85 19.69
C LEU A 32 -14.07 -0.83 20.24
N ALA A 33 -13.72 0.46 20.21
CA ALA A 33 -14.55 1.52 20.79
C ALA A 33 -15.13 2.48 19.74
N GLY A 34 -14.76 2.34 18.45
CA GLY A 34 -15.21 3.24 17.39
C GLY A 34 -14.71 4.67 17.53
N VAL A 35 -13.73 4.91 18.40
CA VAL A 35 -13.21 6.25 18.69
C VAL A 35 -12.15 6.62 17.67
N ILE A 36 -12.28 7.81 17.06
CA ILE A 36 -11.22 8.33 16.21
C ILE A 36 -10.07 8.80 17.12
N PRO A 37 -8.86 8.24 16.96
CA PRO A 37 -7.72 8.57 17.82
C PRO A 37 -7.39 10.07 17.77
N GLY A 38 -7.19 10.67 18.94
CA GLY A 38 -6.97 12.11 19.09
C GLY A 38 -8.24 12.97 19.10
N THR A 39 -9.43 12.35 19.10
CA THR A 39 -10.72 13.05 19.19
C THR A 39 -11.64 12.41 20.23
N THR A 40 -12.71 13.11 20.60
CA THR A 40 -13.81 12.59 21.43
C THR A 40 -14.96 12.02 20.60
N ILE A 41 -14.78 11.91 19.28
CA ILE A 41 -15.83 11.49 18.36
C ILE A 41 -15.87 9.96 18.31
N VAL A 42 -17.04 9.42 18.62
CA VAL A 42 -17.34 7.99 18.47
C VAL A 42 -18.12 7.80 17.18
N LEU A 43 -17.62 6.94 16.30
CA LEU A 43 -18.27 6.58 15.04
C LEU A 43 -19.33 5.50 15.29
N SER A 44 -20.44 5.59 14.57
CA SER A 44 -21.39 4.48 14.51
C SER A 44 -20.79 3.30 13.73
N GLY A 45 -21.28 2.08 13.98
CA GLY A 45 -20.78 0.87 13.30
C GLY A 45 -20.84 0.95 11.77
N GLU A 46 -21.86 1.60 11.22
CA GLU A 46 -22.00 1.84 9.78
C GLU A 46 -20.88 2.76 9.25
N GLN A 47 -20.57 3.84 9.97
CA GLN A 47 -19.51 4.76 9.59
C GLN A 47 -18.12 4.12 9.67
N MET A 48 -17.88 3.28 10.69
CA MET A 48 -16.66 2.48 10.79
C MET A 48 -16.53 1.52 9.60
N LEU A 49 -17.60 0.80 9.26
CA LEU A 49 -17.60 -0.13 8.14
C LEU A 49 -17.31 0.61 6.83
N GLN A 50 -17.93 1.78 6.60
CA GLN A 50 -17.68 2.60 5.43
C GLN A 50 -16.22 3.06 5.35
N LEU A 51 -15.64 3.54 6.45
CA LEU A 51 -14.23 3.94 6.54
C LEU A 51 -13.29 2.77 6.25
N PHE A 52 -13.56 1.61 6.87
CA PHE A 52 -12.77 0.41 6.69
C PHE A 52 -12.80 -0.07 5.23
N THR A 53 -13.99 -0.13 4.63
CA THR A 53 -14.17 -0.56 3.24
C THR A 53 -13.46 0.38 2.28
N THR A 54 -13.47 1.69 2.57
CA THR A 54 -12.76 2.70 1.78
C THR A 54 -11.25 2.53 1.85
N ILE A 55 -10.70 2.36 3.05
CA ILE A 55 -9.25 2.14 3.26
C ILE A 55 -8.82 0.83 2.60
N PHE A 56 -9.56 -0.25 2.83
CA PHE A 56 -9.27 -1.56 2.27
C PHE A 56 -9.35 -1.53 0.74
N GLY A 57 -10.39 -0.91 0.18
CA GLY A 57 -10.54 -0.71 -1.27
C GLY A 57 -9.37 0.06 -1.87
N PHE A 58 -8.91 1.13 -1.21
CA PHE A 58 -7.75 1.89 -1.65
C PHE A 58 -6.46 1.05 -1.65
N ILE A 59 -6.20 0.28 -0.59
CA ILE A 59 -5.03 -0.60 -0.49
C ILE A 59 -5.07 -1.66 -1.61
N CYS A 60 -6.21 -2.32 -1.78
CA CYS A 60 -6.41 -3.32 -2.83
C CYS A 60 -6.20 -2.73 -4.23
N ALA A 61 -6.76 -1.54 -4.50
CA ALA A 61 -6.55 -0.83 -5.76
C ALA A 61 -5.06 -0.54 -5.98
N ARG A 62 -4.34 -0.06 -4.95
CA ARG A 62 -2.90 0.24 -5.03
C ARG A 62 -2.06 -1.00 -5.35
N ILE A 63 -2.39 -2.15 -4.75
CA ILE A 63 -1.74 -3.43 -5.03
C ILE A 63 -2.05 -3.88 -6.46
N ALA A 64 -3.32 -3.82 -6.86
CA ALA A 64 -3.76 -4.19 -8.20
C ALA A 64 -3.08 -3.34 -9.29
N THR A 65 -2.97 -2.02 -9.11
CA THR A 65 -2.27 -1.14 -10.04
C THR A 65 -0.78 -1.49 -10.16
N ARG A 66 -0.11 -1.82 -9.04
CA ARG A 66 1.29 -2.25 -9.07
C ARG A 66 1.47 -3.59 -9.79
N ALA A 67 0.57 -4.54 -9.54
CA ALA A 67 0.59 -5.84 -10.20
C ALA A 67 0.33 -5.70 -11.71
N PHE A 68 -0.62 -4.85 -12.10
CA PHE A 68 -0.94 -4.57 -13.50
C PHE A 68 0.23 -3.87 -14.20
N ALA A 69 0.84 -2.86 -13.58
CA ALA A 69 2.02 -2.19 -14.12
C ALA A 69 3.20 -3.16 -14.33
N TYR A 70 3.38 -4.12 -13.42
CA TYR A 70 4.38 -5.19 -13.57
C TYR A 70 4.08 -6.13 -14.74
N ALA A 71 2.81 -6.49 -14.93
CA ALA A 71 2.38 -7.32 -16.07
C ALA A 71 2.58 -6.61 -17.42
N VAL A 72 2.20 -5.33 -17.51
CA VAL A 72 2.33 -4.51 -18.74
C VAL A 72 3.80 -4.27 -19.11
N SER A 73 4.67 -4.02 -18.13
CA SER A 73 6.10 -3.82 -18.37
C SER A 73 6.81 -5.10 -18.85
N ARG A 74 6.34 -6.29 -18.46
CA ARG A 74 6.83 -7.56 -19.04
C ARG A 74 6.42 -7.75 -20.49
N GLN A 75 5.19 -7.38 -20.85
CA GLN A 75 4.71 -7.50 -22.24
C GLN A 75 5.44 -6.54 -23.19
N THR A 76 5.72 -5.31 -22.78
CA THR A 76 6.48 -4.34 -23.60
C THR A 76 7.94 -4.73 -23.76
N ALA A 77 8.56 -5.32 -22.74
CA ALA A 77 9.93 -5.86 -22.85
C ALA A 77 10.01 -7.01 -23.86
N GLN A 78 9.02 -7.91 -23.90
CA GLN A 78 8.99 -9.02 -24.86
C GLN A 78 8.69 -8.56 -26.29
N HIS A 79 7.80 -7.57 -26.48
CA HIS A 79 7.47 -7.06 -27.81
C HIS A 79 8.56 -6.19 -28.46
N SER A 80 9.51 -5.68 -27.67
CA SER A 80 10.61 -4.83 -28.17
C SER A 80 11.85 -5.62 -28.60
N GLN A 81 12.00 -6.89 -28.19
CA GLN A 81 13.13 -7.74 -28.57
C GLN A 81 13.18 -8.25 -30.03
N PRO A 82 12.07 -8.49 -30.77
CA PRO A 82 12.18 -9.09 -32.10
C PRO A 82 12.85 -8.17 -33.14
N LYS A 83 12.84 -6.84 -32.95
CA LYS A 83 13.49 -5.91 -33.91
C LYS A 83 15.02 -5.83 -33.76
N ALA A 84 15.55 -6.02 -32.55
CA ALA A 84 17.00 -5.97 -32.33
C ALA A 84 17.71 -7.23 -32.88
N ALA A 85 17.05 -8.38 -32.85
CA ALA A 85 17.59 -9.64 -33.37
C ALA A 85 17.65 -9.69 -34.92
N ILE A 86 16.83 -8.89 -35.62
CA ILE A 86 16.79 -8.86 -37.09
C ILE A 86 17.81 -7.86 -37.68
N LEU A 87 18.20 -6.84 -36.91
CA LEU A 87 19.23 -5.85 -37.32
C LEU A 87 20.68 -6.31 -37.07
N ALA A 88 20.87 -7.43 -36.36
CA ALA A 88 22.18 -8.00 -36.04
C ALA A 88 22.60 -9.15 -36.99
N LYS A 89 21.89 -9.33 -38.10
CA LYS A 89 22.14 -10.37 -39.11
C LYS A 89 22.43 -9.73 -40.46
#